data_AF-A0A497C6W8-F1
#
_entry.id   AF-A0A497C6W8-F1
#
_cell.length_a   1.000
_cell.length_b   1.000
_cell.length_c   1.000
_cell.angle_alpha   90.00
_cell.angle_beta   90.00
_cell.angle_gamma   90.00
#
_symmetry.space_group_name_H-M   'P 1'
#
loop_
_entity.id
_entity.type
_entity.pdbx_description
1 polymer ?
#
loop_
_entity_poly.entity_id
_entity_poly.type
_entity_poly.pdbx_seq_one_letter_code
_entity_poly.pdbx_strand_id
1 'polypeptide(L)'
;MKKWQWIVQMVLLLLLVGTGVYLVNSFQRTLSNQLLPVKEMAGSLSTQVAEVLHPTPTIIPDPVTIIHEVRSLARLETIKFSLEKIITAETRQGVFEWLVGDRLLFVAHGEVIAGVDLIKLNPEDLRLEDDVLFVTLPEAEIFVVAIDNQKSYVYDRETGIFTQGEVDLETEARRAAELEIEASALEDGILDLAAQNAESFLGRLFVDLGYTKVIFE
;
A
#
# COMPACT_ATOMS: atom_id res chain seq x y z
N MET A 1 -9.41 69.32 65.08
CA MET A 1 -9.72 67.87 65.09
C MET A 1 -10.10 67.28 63.71
N LYS A 2 -10.25 68.08 62.64
CA LYS A 2 -10.72 67.60 61.30
C LYS A 2 -9.67 66.88 60.44
N LYS A 3 -8.36 67.16 60.64
CA LYS A 3 -7.27 66.55 59.85
C LYS A 3 -7.04 65.06 60.15
N TRP A 4 -7.35 64.60 61.37
CA TRP A 4 -7.18 63.19 61.77
C TRP A 4 -8.24 62.27 61.13
N GLN A 5 -9.46 62.78 60.89
CA GLN A 5 -10.52 62.00 60.26
C GLN A 5 -10.21 61.62 58.80
N TRP A 6 -9.57 62.50 58.04
CA TRP A 6 -9.16 62.23 56.65
C TRP A 6 -8.07 61.16 56.55
N ILE A 7 -7.14 61.15 57.51
CA ILE A 7 -6.07 60.13 57.58
C ILE A 7 -6.68 58.76 57.87
N VAL A 8 -7.61 58.68 58.83
CA VAL A 8 -8.32 57.43 59.15
C VAL A 8 -9.14 56.92 57.96
N GLN A 9 -9.80 57.80 57.21
CA GLN A 9 -10.54 57.42 56.00
C GLN A 9 -9.63 56.89 54.88
N MET A 10 -8.48 57.52 54.64
CA MET A 10 -7.51 57.05 53.64
C MET A 10 -6.91 55.68 53.99
N VAL A 11 -6.59 55.44 55.27
CA VAL A 11 -6.10 54.14 55.73
C VAL A 11 -7.16 53.06 55.56
N LEU A 12 -8.42 53.35 55.89
CA LEU A 12 -9.52 52.41 55.76
C LEU A 12 -9.82 52.08 54.28
N LEU A 13 -9.71 53.06 53.39
CA LEU A 13 -9.87 52.86 51.95
C LEU A 13 -8.72 52.04 51.36
N LEU A 14 -7.47 52.29 51.76
CA LEU A 14 -6.32 51.46 51.36
C LEU A 14 -6.44 50.02 51.84
N LEU A 15 -6.96 49.80 53.05
CA LEU A 15 -7.18 48.47 53.60
C LEU A 15 -8.24 47.71 52.79
N LEU A 16 -9.33 48.39 52.41
CA LEU A 16 -10.41 47.85 51.59
C LEU A 16 -9.92 47.48 50.18
N VAL A 17 -9.13 48.35 49.55
CA VAL A 17 -8.50 48.08 48.24
C VAL A 17 -7.51 46.92 48.35
N GLY A 18 -6.68 46.88 49.39
CA GLY A 18 -5.73 45.79 49.64
C GLY A 18 -6.43 44.44 49.81
N THR A 19 -7.53 44.40 50.57
CA THR A 19 -8.36 43.19 50.69
C THR A 19 -9.02 42.78 49.39
N GLY A 20 -9.46 43.74 48.56
CA GLY A 20 -10.02 43.44 47.23
C GLY A 20 -8.99 42.82 46.30
N VAL A 21 -7.77 43.38 46.25
CA VAL A 21 -6.66 42.82 45.47
C VAL A 21 -6.25 41.45 45.99
N TYR A 22 -6.20 41.26 47.32
CA TYR A 22 -5.90 39.97 47.93
C TYR A 22 -6.96 38.91 47.57
N LEU A 23 -8.24 39.27 47.62
CA LEU A 23 -9.35 38.38 47.26
C LEU A 23 -9.28 37.98 45.79
N VAL A 24 -9.11 38.93 44.88
CA VAL A 24 -9.00 38.64 43.43
C VAL A 24 -7.77 37.75 43.15
N ASN A 25 -6.63 38.03 43.78
CA ASN A 25 -5.41 37.24 43.62
C ASN A 25 -5.56 35.84 44.25
N SER A 26 -6.29 35.69 45.36
CA SER A 26 -6.60 34.38 45.94
C SER A 26 -7.61 33.58 45.09
N PHE A 27 -8.56 34.27 44.45
CA PHE A 27 -9.58 33.66 43.61
C PHE A 27 -8.96 33.14 42.31
N GLN A 28 -8.08 33.94 41.69
CA GLN A 28 -7.32 33.52 40.50
C GLN A 28 -6.44 32.30 40.76
N ARG A 29 -5.77 32.23 41.93
CA ARG A 29 -4.94 31.06 42.31
C ARG A 29 -5.75 29.81 42.64
N THR A 30 -7.04 29.97 42.98
CA THR A 30 -7.92 28.85 43.35
C THR A 30 -8.68 28.30 42.14
N LEU A 31 -9.05 29.15 41.17
CA LEU A 31 -9.74 28.72 39.93
C LEU A 31 -8.84 27.96 38.96
N SER A 32 -7.54 28.28 38.88
CA SER A 32 -6.60 27.57 38.00
C SER A 32 -6.43 26.10 38.39
N ASN A 33 -6.57 25.77 39.67
CA ASN A 33 -6.27 24.44 40.21
C ASN A 33 -7.49 23.52 40.27
N GLN A 34 -8.71 24.04 40.08
CA GLN A 34 -9.95 23.25 40.13
C GLN A 34 -10.58 22.94 38.76
N LEU A 35 -10.08 23.55 37.67
CA LEU A 35 -10.53 23.27 36.30
C LEU A 35 -9.69 22.20 35.57
N LEU A 36 -8.59 21.77 36.19
CA LEU A 36 -7.76 20.65 35.73
C LEU A 36 -8.56 19.35 35.48
N PRO A 37 -9.45 18.87 36.38
CA PRO A 37 -10.18 17.63 36.14
C PRO A 37 -11.13 17.72 34.94
N VAL A 38 -11.70 18.89 34.65
CA VAL A 38 -12.62 19.07 33.50
C VAL A 38 -11.85 19.10 32.18
N LYS A 39 -10.64 19.68 32.17
CA LYS A 39 -9.78 19.68 30.98
C LYS A 39 -9.25 18.27 30.65
N GLU A 40 -8.99 17.47 31.67
CA GLU A 40 -8.62 16.05 31.51
C GLU A 40 -9.81 15.19 31.04
N MET A 41 -11.02 15.42 31.56
CA MET A 41 -12.25 14.76 31.12
C MET A 41 -12.63 15.12 29.67
N ALA A 42 -12.46 16.38 29.26
CA ALA A 42 -12.71 16.79 27.87
C ALA A 42 -11.74 16.10 26.89
N GLY A 43 -10.49 15.88 27.30
CA GLY A 43 -9.50 15.14 26.52
C GLY A 43 -9.91 13.67 26.31
N SER A 44 -10.28 12.96 27.36
CA SER A 44 -10.63 11.53 27.27
C SER A 44 -11.94 11.27 26.52
N LEU A 45 -12.92 12.16 26.62
CA LEU A 45 -14.17 12.09 25.85
C LEU A 45 -13.93 12.33 24.35
N SER A 46 -13.03 13.25 23.99
CA SER A 46 -12.70 13.54 22.59
C SER A 46 -12.11 12.32 21.86
N THR A 47 -11.30 11.51 22.56
CA THR A 47 -10.70 10.28 22.01
C THR A 47 -11.75 9.18 21.80
N GLN A 48 -12.66 8.99 22.77
CA GLN A 48 -13.73 8.00 22.66
C GLN A 48 -14.72 8.33 21.53
N VAL A 49 -15.02 9.62 21.32
CA VAL A 49 -15.89 10.06 20.21
C VAL A 49 -15.18 9.89 18.86
N ALA A 50 -13.86 10.14 18.78
CA ALA A 50 -13.10 9.92 17.55
C ALA A 50 -13.08 8.45 17.13
N GLU A 51 -13.04 7.50 18.07
CA GLU A 51 -13.06 6.06 17.80
C GLU A 51 -14.41 5.58 17.25
N VAL A 52 -15.52 6.18 17.71
CA VAL A 52 -16.86 5.90 17.17
C VAL A 52 -17.06 6.52 15.79
N LEU A 53 -16.48 7.70 15.54
CA LEU A 53 -16.62 8.41 14.27
C LEU A 53 -15.68 7.85 13.18
N HIS A 54 -14.55 7.25 13.55
CA HIS A 54 -13.59 6.63 12.64
C HIS A 54 -13.26 5.19 13.07
N PRO A 55 -14.20 4.24 12.89
CA PRO A 55 -13.95 2.84 13.23
C PRO A 55 -12.79 2.29 12.39
N THR A 56 -11.77 1.75 13.05
CA THR A 56 -10.68 1.03 12.36
C THR A 56 -11.10 -0.42 12.14
N PRO A 57 -10.95 -1.00 10.94
CA PRO A 57 -11.28 -2.40 10.70
C PRO A 57 -10.46 -3.32 11.61
N THR A 58 -11.12 -4.25 12.29
CA THR A 58 -10.46 -5.27 13.10
C THR A 58 -10.22 -6.51 12.24
N ILE A 59 -8.96 -6.81 11.94
CA ILE A 59 -8.56 -7.99 11.16
C ILE A 59 -8.11 -9.09 12.12
N ILE A 60 -8.85 -10.21 12.17
CA ILE A 60 -8.52 -11.39 12.96
C ILE A 60 -8.18 -12.52 12.00
N PRO A 61 -6.89 -12.79 11.73
CA PRO A 61 -6.50 -13.89 10.86
C PRO A 61 -6.74 -15.23 11.57
N ASP A 62 -7.18 -16.23 10.82
CA ASP A 62 -7.19 -17.61 11.31
C ASP A 62 -5.75 -18.08 11.52
N PRO A 63 -5.40 -18.67 12.69
CA PRO A 63 -4.04 -19.16 12.94
C PRO A 63 -3.66 -20.38 12.08
N VAL A 64 -4.62 -21.06 11.46
CA VAL A 64 -4.34 -22.28 10.68
C VAL A 64 -3.89 -21.90 9.26
N THR A 65 -2.69 -22.33 8.90
CA THR A 65 -2.19 -22.24 7.51
C THR A 65 -2.16 -23.63 6.89
N ILE A 66 -2.77 -23.77 5.71
CA ILE A 66 -2.84 -25.04 4.99
C ILE A 66 -1.88 -24.99 3.79
N ILE A 67 -0.86 -25.84 3.82
CA ILE A 67 0.04 -26.06 2.68
C ILE A 67 -0.62 -27.10 1.78
N HIS A 68 -1.02 -26.68 0.58
CA HIS A 68 -1.68 -27.56 -0.38
C HIS A 68 -0.67 -28.43 -1.13
N GLU A 69 0.52 -27.89 -1.43
CA GLU A 69 1.52 -28.58 -2.25
C GLU A 69 2.94 -28.08 -2.00
N VAL A 70 3.93 -28.96 -2.19
CA VAL A 70 5.36 -28.62 -2.21
C VAL A 70 5.94 -29.13 -3.52
N ARG A 71 6.52 -28.23 -4.32
CA ARG A 71 7.15 -28.56 -5.61
C ARG A 71 8.60 -28.09 -5.64
N SER A 72 9.45 -28.86 -6.31
CA SER A 72 10.79 -28.39 -6.68
C SER A 72 10.68 -27.53 -7.94
N LEU A 73 11.41 -26.42 -7.98
CA LEU A 73 11.45 -25.48 -9.10
C LEU A 73 12.88 -25.39 -9.64
N ALA A 74 13.03 -25.30 -10.96
CA ALA A 74 14.30 -24.97 -11.61
C ALA A 74 14.05 -23.86 -12.64
N ARG A 75 13.74 -22.66 -12.15
CA ARG A 75 13.44 -21.50 -12.99
C ARG A 75 14.66 -20.61 -13.08
N LEU A 76 15.05 -20.25 -14.30
CA LEU A 76 16.02 -19.20 -14.55
C LEU A 76 15.26 -17.91 -14.84
N GLU A 77 15.03 -17.09 -13.82
CA GLU A 77 14.43 -15.75 -13.96
C GLU A 77 15.49 -14.78 -14.49
N THR A 78 15.21 -14.14 -15.62
CA THR A 78 16.21 -13.35 -16.35
C THR A 78 15.80 -11.91 -16.59
N ILE A 79 14.53 -11.58 -16.36
CA ILE A 79 14.03 -10.22 -16.47
C ILE A 79 12.85 -9.96 -15.55
N LYS A 80 12.75 -8.71 -15.10
CA LYS A 80 11.61 -8.19 -14.36
C LYS A 80 11.19 -6.85 -14.94
N PHE A 81 9.91 -6.73 -15.27
CA PHE A 81 9.27 -5.45 -15.59
C PHE A 81 8.54 -4.92 -14.35
N SER A 82 8.59 -3.61 -14.16
CA SER A 82 7.77 -2.89 -13.19
C SER A 82 6.92 -1.89 -13.96
N LEU A 83 5.60 -2.06 -13.88
CA LEU A 83 4.62 -1.38 -14.71
C LEU A 83 3.61 -0.66 -13.82
N GLU A 84 2.98 0.37 -14.37
CA GLU A 84 1.82 1.02 -13.77
C GLU A 84 0.67 0.99 -14.78
N LYS A 85 -0.50 0.54 -14.33
CA LYS A 85 -1.72 0.51 -15.15
C LYS A 85 -2.86 1.14 -14.39
N ILE A 86 -3.61 2.01 -15.07
CA ILE A 86 -4.81 2.63 -14.53
C ILE A 86 -6.02 1.83 -15.02
N ILE A 87 -6.80 1.30 -14.10
CA ILE A 87 -8.02 0.53 -14.37
C ILE A 87 -9.23 1.34 -13.95
N THR A 88 -10.20 1.45 -14.86
CA THR A 88 -11.52 1.99 -14.55
C THR A 88 -12.50 0.84 -14.46
N ALA A 89 -13.17 0.68 -13.32
CA ALA A 89 -14.20 -0.32 -13.10
C ALA A 89 -15.52 0.35 -12.76
N GLU A 90 -16.60 -0.06 -13.43
CA GLU A 90 -17.88 0.64 -13.39
C GLU A 90 -19.05 -0.35 -13.31
N THR A 91 -20.06 -0.03 -12.51
CA THR A 91 -21.31 -0.82 -12.42
C THR A 91 -22.55 0.07 -12.36
N ARG A 92 -23.67 -0.47 -12.85
CA ARG A 92 -24.99 0.19 -12.87
C ARG A 92 -24.98 1.58 -13.54
N GLN A 93 -24.26 1.72 -14.65
CA GLN A 93 -24.29 2.94 -15.48
C GLN A 93 -25.61 3.10 -16.25
N GLY A 94 -26.07 4.35 -16.40
CA GLY A 94 -27.30 4.71 -17.11
C GLY A 94 -27.90 6.04 -16.65
N VAL A 95 -29.16 6.32 -17.01
CA VAL A 95 -29.87 7.60 -16.67
C VAL A 95 -29.98 7.88 -15.16
N PHE A 96 -29.75 6.87 -14.32
CA PHE A 96 -29.78 6.95 -12.86
C PHE A 96 -28.40 6.73 -12.22
N GLU A 97 -27.30 6.91 -12.95
CA GLU A 97 -25.92 6.78 -12.43
C GLU A 97 -25.71 7.58 -11.13
N TRP A 98 -26.19 8.82 -11.08
CA TRP A 98 -26.11 9.66 -9.88
C TRP A 98 -26.85 9.09 -8.65
N LEU A 99 -27.81 8.17 -8.86
CA LEU A 99 -28.57 7.51 -7.80
C LEU A 99 -27.96 6.17 -7.37
N VAL A 100 -27.54 5.35 -8.33
CA VAL A 100 -27.24 3.92 -8.11
C VAL A 100 -25.93 3.44 -8.74
N GLY A 101 -25.20 4.31 -9.44
CA GLY A 101 -23.94 3.98 -10.09
C GLY A 101 -22.79 3.83 -9.10
N ASP A 102 -21.74 3.12 -9.52
CA ASP A 102 -20.47 3.04 -8.81
C ASP A 102 -19.33 2.97 -9.84
N ARG A 103 -18.39 3.91 -9.74
CA ARG A 103 -17.23 4.05 -10.63
C ARG A 103 -15.97 4.11 -9.78
N LEU A 104 -14.99 3.29 -10.13
CA LEU A 104 -13.74 3.13 -9.43
C LEU A 104 -12.57 3.37 -10.39
N LEU A 105 -11.67 4.29 -10.05
CA LEU A 105 -10.39 4.46 -10.71
C LEU A 105 -9.29 3.88 -9.82
N PHE A 106 -8.66 2.81 -10.29
CA PHE A 106 -7.64 2.07 -9.57
C PHE A 106 -6.28 2.24 -10.27
N VAL A 107 -5.26 2.66 -9.52
CA VAL A 107 -3.87 2.74 -10.01
C VAL A 107 -3.13 1.50 -9.52
N ALA A 108 -2.82 0.60 -10.45
CA ALA A 108 -2.18 -0.67 -10.20
C ALA A 108 -0.69 -0.59 -10.53
N HIS A 109 0.16 -0.81 -9.53
CA HIS A 109 1.59 -1.03 -9.75
C HIS A 109 1.85 -2.53 -9.82
N GLY A 110 2.28 -2.99 -10.99
CA GLY A 110 2.56 -4.39 -11.28
C GLY A 110 4.04 -4.71 -11.34
N GLU A 111 4.38 -5.95 -11.00
CA GLU A 111 5.63 -6.59 -11.35
C GLU A 111 5.36 -7.84 -12.20
N VAL A 112 6.10 -7.97 -13.31
CA VAL A 112 6.06 -9.15 -14.17
C VAL A 112 7.47 -9.73 -14.27
N ILE A 113 7.61 -11.01 -13.93
CA ILE A 113 8.90 -11.72 -13.97
C ILE A 113 8.81 -12.82 -15.00
N ALA A 114 9.80 -12.87 -15.89
CA ALA A 114 9.89 -13.87 -16.95
C ALA A 114 11.29 -14.50 -17.03
N GLY A 115 11.34 -15.68 -17.64
CA GLY A 115 12.57 -16.43 -17.80
C GLY A 115 12.32 -17.79 -18.43
N VAL A 116 13.27 -18.72 -18.27
CA VAL A 116 13.22 -20.05 -18.87
C VAL A 116 13.07 -21.12 -17.78
N ASP A 117 12.13 -22.05 -17.96
CA ASP A 117 11.93 -23.17 -17.05
C ASP A 117 12.89 -24.31 -17.41
N LEU A 118 13.93 -24.46 -16.60
CA LEU A 118 14.96 -25.49 -16.79
C LEU A 118 14.46 -26.89 -16.46
N ILE A 119 13.28 -27.04 -15.81
CA ILE A 119 12.65 -28.36 -15.66
C ILE A 119 12.29 -28.94 -17.03
N LYS A 120 12.00 -28.07 -18.02
CA LYS A 120 11.64 -28.48 -19.38
C LYS A 120 12.86 -28.82 -20.24
N LEU A 121 14.08 -28.55 -19.76
CA LEU A 121 15.32 -28.83 -20.48
C LEU A 121 15.70 -30.32 -20.32
N ASN A 122 15.86 -31.01 -21.44
CA ASN A 122 16.25 -32.42 -21.49
C ASN A 122 17.71 -32.57 -21.88
N PRO A 123 18.35 -33.71 -21.57
CA PRO A 123 19.70 -34.00 -22.03
C PRO A 123 19.85 -33.97 -23.57
N GLU A 124 18.78 -34.25 -24.30
CA GLU A 124 18.74 -34.22 -25.76
C GLU A 124 18.86 -32.81 -26.33
N ASP A 125 18.47 -31.80 -25.55
CA ASP A 125 18.55 -30.38 -25.90
C ASP A 125 20.00 -29.84 -25.77
N LEU A 126 20.93 -30.68 -25.31
CA LEU A 126 22.36 -30.38 -25.16
C LEU A 126 23.18 -31.36 -26.00
N ARG A 127 23.64 -30.90 -27.18
CA ARG A 127 24.41 -31.74 -28.12
C ARG A 127 25.83 -31.22 -28.24
N LEU A 128 26.81 -32.10 -28.09
CA LEU A 128 28.23 -31.76 -28.28
C LEU A 128 28.74 -32.40 -29.58
N GLU A 129 29.07 -31.57 -30.56
CA GLU A 129 29.58 -31.99 -31.87
C GLU A 129 30.83 -31.17 -32.21
N ASP A 130 31.95 -31.84 -32.54
CA ASP A 130 33.22 -31.19 -32.92
C ASP A 130 33.69 -30.06 -31.98
N ASP A 131 33.60 -30.28 -30.65
CA ASP A 131 33.94 -29.31 -29.59
C ASP A 131 33.02 -28.07 -29.51
N VAL A 132 31.85 -28.12 -30.17
CA VAL A 132 30.80 -27.09 -30.12
C VAL A 132 29.58 -27.63 -29.38
N LEU A 133 29.16 -26.92 -28.34
CA LEU A 133 27.93 -27.23 -27.60
C LEU A 133 26.74 -26.51 -28.26
N PHE A 134 25.81 -27.29 -28.81
CA PHE A 134 24.51 -26.82 -29.29
C PHE A 134 23.49 -26.95 -28.17
N VAL A 135 22.75 -25.86 -27.91
CA VAL A 135 21.78 -25.77 -26.82
C VAL A 135 20.45 -25.30 -27.38
N THR A 136 19.41 -26.12 -27.21
CA THR A 136 18.03 -25.72 -27.50
C THR A 136 17.37 -25.35 -26.18
N LEU A 137 17.10 -24.06 -25.96
CA LEU A 137 16.43 -23.63 -24.73
C LEU A 137 14.91 -23.78 -24.85
N PRO A 138 14.21 -24.17 -23.77
CA PRO A 138 12.76 -24.04 -23.71
C PRO A 138 12.33 -22.60 -23.94
N GLU A 139 11.14 -22.43 -24.53
CA GLU A 139 10.55 -21.10 -24.70
C GLU A 139 10.45 -20.37 -23.36
N ALA A 140 10.74 -19.06 -23.38
CA ALA A 140 10.61 -18.22 -22.22
C ALA A 140 9.13 -18.07 -21.84
N GLU A 141 8.85 -18.02 -20.53
CA GLU A 141 7.50 -17.85 -20.00
C GLU A 141 7.47 -16.84 -18.85
N ILE A 142 6.28 -16.29 -18.60
CA ILE A 142 6.02 -15.45 -17.43
C ILE A 142 5.83 -16.37 -16.22
N PHE A 143 6.64 -16.15 -15.18
CA PHE A 143 6.55 -16.92 -13.93
C PHE A 143 5.67 -16.26 -12.89
N VAL A 144 5.64 -14.93 -12.89
CA VAL A 144 4.92 -14.12 -11.88
C VAL A 144 4.33 -12.90 -12.57
N VAL A 145 3.05 -12.68 -12.31
CA VAL A 145 2.36 -11.41 -12.49
C VAL A 145 1.77 -11.06 -11.13
N ALA A 146 2.17 -9.94 -10.55
CA ALA A 146 1.72 -9.56 -9.22
C ALA A 146 1.51 -8.07 -9.11
N ILE A 147 0.50 -7.67 -8.34
CA ILE A 147 0.26 -6.28 -7.97
C ILE A 147 0.95 -5.98 -6.64
N ASP A 148 1.71 -4.90 -6.58
CA ASP A 148 2.28 -4.37 -5.36
C ASP A 148 1.17 -3.67 -4.56
N ASN A 149 0.64 -4.36 -3.55
CA ASN A 149 -0.42 -3.85 -2.69
C ASN A 149 -0.01 -2.65 -1.83
N GLN A 150 1.29 -2.38 -1.66
CA GLN A 150 1.77 -1.20 -0.92
C GLN A 150 1.82 0.04 -1.80
N LYS A 151 2.04 -0.13 -3.10
CA LYS A 151 2.08 0.98 -4.07
C LYS A 151 0.75 1.21 -4.77
N SER A 152 -0.08 0.17 -4.91
CA SER A 152 -1.35 0.27 -5.63
C SER A 152 -2.46 0.82 -4.75
N TYR A 153 -3.27 1.73 -5.29
CA TYR A 153 -4.31 2.41 -4.54
C TYR A 153 -5.51 2.78 -5.40
N VAL A 154 -6.65 2.97 -4.76
CA VAL A 154 -7.83 3.56 -5.37
C VAL A 154 -7.61 5.07 -5.46
N TYR A 155 -7.53 5.60 -6.68
CA TYR A 155 -7.34 7.02 -6.92
C TYR A 155 -8.64 7.80 -6.73
N ASP A 156 -9.74 7.28 -7.27
CA ASP A 156 -11.06 7.90 -7.20
C ASP A 156 -12.15 6.84 -7.09
N ARG A 157 -13.22 7.14 -6.35
CA ARG A 157 -14.41 6.30 -6.30
C ARG A 157 -15.65 7.17 -6.15
N GLU A 158 -16.55 7.05 -7.11
CA GLU A 158 -17.83 7.75 -7.12
C GLU A 158 -18.96 6.75 -6.91
N THR A 159 -19.71 6.91 -5.83
CA THR A 159 -20.89 6.10 -5.52
C THR A 159 -22.15 6.95 -5.51
N GLY A 160 -23.23 6.45 -6.12
CA GLY A 160 -24.54 7.10 -6.10
C GLY A 160 -25.14 7.24 -4.69
N ILE A 161 -26.03 8.22 -4.53
CA ILE A 161 -26.55 8.61 -3.19
C ILE A 161 -27.42 7.55 -2.48
N PHE A 162 -27.93 6.54 -3.20
CA PHE A 162 -28.76 5.47 -2.63
C PHE A 162 -28.11 4.08 -2.67
N THR A 163 -26.83 3.99 -3.02
CA THR A 163 -26.06 2.74 -3.06
C THR A 163 -25.00 2.75 -1.96
N GLN A 164 -24.67 1.56 -1.44
CA GLN A 164 -23.58 1.38 -0.47
C GLN A 164 -22.24 1.07 -1.15
N GLY A 165 -22.16 1.22 -2.49
CA GLY A 165 -21.07 0.74 -3.32
C GLY A 165 -21.16 -0.77 -3.57
N GLU A 166 -20.62 -1.22 -4.69
CA GLU A 166 -20.46 -2.62 -5.00
C GLU A 166 -19.24 -3.17 -4.25
N VAL A 167 -19.45 -4.19 -3.42
CA VAL A 167 -18.43 -4.69 -2.48
C VAL A 167 -17.24 -5.29 -3.25
N ASP A 168 -17.51 -5.97 -4.37
CA ASP A 168 -16.51 -6.69 -5.13
C ASP A 168 -15.87 -5.87 -6.27
N LEU A 169 -16.26 -4.60 -6.46
CA LEU A 169 -15.78 -3.78 -7.58
C LEU A 169 -14.27 -3.56 -7.56
N GLU A 170 -13.69 -3.37 -6.37
CA GLU A 170 -12.23 -3.26 -6.23
C GLU A 170 -11.53 -4.58 -6.53
N THR A 171 -12.09 -5.71 -6.07
CA THR A 171 -11.56 -7.05 -6.36
C THR A 171 -11.53 -7.29 -7.87
N GLU A 172 -12.60 -6.93 -8.58
CA GLU A 172 -12.66 -7.07 -10.03
C GLU A 172 -11.69 -6.12 -10.74
N ALA A 173 -11.54 -4.88 -10.27
CA ALA A 173 -10.57 -3.94 -10.81
C ALA A 173 -9.12 -4.45 -10.64
N ARG A 174 -8.80 -5.07 -9.50
CA ARG A 174 -7.48 -5.69 -9.26
C ARG A 174 -7.25 -6.90 -10.17
N ARG A 175 -8.26 -7.74 -10.37
CA ARG A 175 -8.18 -8.86 -11.31
C ARG A 175 -7.95 -8.39 -12.75
N ALA A 176 -8.69 -7.37 -13.18
CA ALA A 176 -8.51 -6.76 -14.48
C ALA A 176 -7.11 -6.12 -14.62
N ALA A 177 -6.60 -5.49 -13.56
CA ALA A 177 -5.25 -4.94 -13.53
C ALA A 177 -4.18 -6.02 -13.77
N GLU A 178 -4.26 -7.17 -13.10
CA GLU A 178 -3.30 -8.27 -13.30
C GLU A 178 -3.24 -8.71 -14.77
N LEU A 179 -4.40 -8.95 -15.39
CA LEU A 179 -4.50 -9.35 -16.80
C LEU A 179 -3.93 -8.31 -17.74
N GLU A 180 -4.23 -7.03 -17.50
CA GLU A 180 -3.80 -5.94 -18.35
C GLU A 180 -2.29 -5.63 -18.19
N ILE A 181 -1.75 -5.81 -16.98
CA ILE A 181 -0.31 -5.73 -16.70
C ILE A 181 0.43 -6.84 -17.44
N GLU A 182 -0.07 -8.08 -17.39
CA GLU A 182 0.48 -9.21 -18.15
C GLU A 182 0.47 -8.93 -19.65
N ALA A 183 -0.68 -8.51 -20.19
CA ALA A 183 -0.82 -8.19 -21.61
C ALA A 183 0.15 -7.07 -22.04
N SER A 184 0.29 -6.02 -21.22
CA SER A 184 1.23 -4.93 -21.51
C SER A 184 2.68 -5.42 -21.52
N ALA A 185 3.07 -6.30 -20.58
CA ALA A 185 4.42 -6.87 -20.56
C ALA A 185 4.70 -7.76 -21.78
N LEU A 186 3.71 -8.52 -22.23
CA LEU A 186 3.81 -9.33 -23.45
C LEU A 186 3.96 -8.45 -24.70
N GLU A 187 3.18 -7.39 -24.81
CA GLU A 187 3.26 -6.42 -25.92
C GLU A 187 4.63 -5.73 -25.98
N ASP A 188 5.20 -5.40 -24.80
CA ASP A 188 6.53 -4.80 -24.66
C ASP A 188 7.69 -5.79 -24.88
N GLY A 189 7.39 -7.06 -25.21
CA GLY A 189 8.40 -8.06 -25.60
C GLY A 189 9.19 -8.65 -24.43
N ILE A 190 8.57 -8.78 -23.24
CA ILE A 190 9.26 -9.32 -22.06
C ILE A 190 9.85 -10.73 -22.31
N LEU A 191 9.16 -11.57 -23.07
CA LEU A 191 9.59 -12.95 -23.35
C LEU A 191 10.84 -13.00 -24.25
N ASP A 192 10.91 -12.15 -25.26
CA ASP A 192 12.07 -12.07 -26.16
C ASP A 192 13.32 -11.63 -25.39
N LEU A 193 13.16 -10.63 -24.52
CA LEU A 193 14.24 -10.17 -23.65
C LEU A 193 14.63 -11.23 -22.61
N ALA A 194 13.65 -11.96 -22.07
CA ALA A 194 13.89 -13.04 -21.13
C ALA A 194 14.73 -14.16 -21.78
N ALA A 195 14.39 -14.57 -23.00
CA ALA A 195 15.11 -15.57 -23.79
C ALA A 195 16.55 -15.11 -24.09
N GLN A 196 16.72 -13.89 -24.62
CA GLN A 196 18.06 -13.33 -24.91
C GLN A 196 18.95 -13.27 -23.66
N ASN A 197 18.38 -12.86 -22.52
CA ASN A 197 19.11 -12.81 -21.26
C ASN A 197 19.46 -14.22 -20.75
N ALA A 198 18.58 -15.22 -20.96
CA ALA A 198 18.83 -16.61 -20.61
C ALA A 198 19.98 -17.20 -21.43
N GLU A 199 19.97 -17.02 -22.75
CA GLU A 199 21.07 -17.40 -23.63
C GLU A 199 22.39 -16.75 -23.21
N SER A 200 22.37 -15.44 -22.92
CA SER A 200 23.57 -14.71 -22.47
C SER A 200 24.11 -15.23 -21.14
N PHE A 201 23.24 -15.56 -20.19
CA PHE A 201 23.63 -16.12 -18.91
C PHE A 201 24.19 -17.54 -19.05
N LEU A 202 23.43 -18.43 -19.68
CA LEU A 202 23.82 -19.83 -19.86
C LEU A 202 25.04 -19.97 -20.77
N GLY A 203 25.16 -19.14 -21.80
CA GLY A 203 26.33 -19.13 -22.68
C GLY A 203 27.61 -18.83 -21.92
N ARG A 204 27.59 -17.83 -21.03
CA ARG A 204 28.73 -17.53 -20.14
C ARG A 204 29.01 -18.67 -19.18
N LEU A 205 27.98 -19.24 -18.58
CA LEU A 205 28.12 -20.38 -17.67
C LEU A 205 28.78 -21.58 -18.35
N PHE A 206 28.35 -21.94 -19.55
CA PHE A 206 28.93 -23.06 -20.30
C PHE A 206 30.39 -22.79 -20.71
N VAL A 207 30.72 -21.56 -21.09
CA VAL A 207 32.12 -21.17 -21.34
C VAL A 207 32.97 -21.33 -20.07
N ASP A 208 32.47 -20.90 -18.90
CA ASP A 208 33.16 -21.06 -17.61
C ASP A 208 33.34 -22.53 -17.21
N LEU A 209 32.44 -23.41 -17.66
CA LEU A 209 32.53 -24.87 -17.46
C LEU A 209 33.50 -25.56 -18.43
N GLY A 210 34.08 -24.83 -19.38
CA GLY A 210 35.13 -25.32 -20.28
C GLY A 210 34.67 -25.63 -21.71
N TYR A 211 33.44 -25.28 -22.09
CA TYR A 211 33.00 -25.39 -23.49
C TYR A 211 33.57 -24.22 -24.31
N THR A 212 34.38 -24.53 -25.32
CA THR A 212 35.08 -23.50 -26.13
C THR A 212 34.12 -22.65 -26.98
N LYS A 213 33.03 -23.26 -27.46
CA LYS A 213 32.03 -22.61 -28.30
C LYS A 213 30.64 -23.13 -27.97
N VAL A 214 29.70 -22.20 -27.80
CA VAL A 214 28.29 -22.49 -27.50
C VAL A 214 27.42 -21.83 -28.56
N ILE A 215 26.44 -22.56 -29.09
CA ILE A 215 25.47 -22.07 -30.08
C ILE A 215 24.07 -22.39 -29.56
N PHE A 216 23.21 -21.37 -29.53
CA PHE A 216 21.79 -21.53 -29.21
C PHE A 216 20.98 -21.71 -30.50
N GLU A 217 20.05 -22.67 -30.50
CA GLU A 217 19.17 -23.03 -31.63
C GLU A 217 17.69 -22.81 -31.30
#